data_AF-A0A5B9YD79-F1
#
_entry.id   AF-A0A5B9YD79-F1
#
_cell.length_a   1.000
_cell.length_b   1.000
_cell.length_c   1.000
_cell.angle_alpha   90.00
_cell.angle_beta   90.00
_cell.angle_gamma   90.00
#
_symmetry.space_group_name_H-M   'P 1'
#
loop_
_entity.id
_entity.type
_entity.pdbx_description
1 polymer ?
#
loop_
_entity_poly.entity_id
_entity_poly.type
_entity_poly.pdbx_seq_one_letter_code
_entity_poly.pdbx_strand_id
1 'polypeptide(L)'
;MKKICSKCGKTIEYNTNCTCRIGITYNRNISPEKRKFYSSYAWQKLRNRKVKEHPYCERCWKKYKLLTTEHLQGHHIKSFKDYPELRLAEDNIVVLCRVCNLQVGDSSVVDW
;
A
#
# COMPACT_ATOMS: atom_id res chain seq x y z
N MET A 1 -25.68 -22.65 -6.60
CA MET A 1 -24.97 -22.42 -5.32
C MET A 1 -25.06 -20.95 -4.99
N LYS A 2 -25.34 -20.57 -3.74
CA LYS A 2 -25.52 -19.15 -3.34
C LYS A 2 -24.37 -18.69 -2.45
N LYS A 3 -24.02 -17.41 -2.49
CA LYS A 3 -23.01 -16.77 -1.63
C LYS A 3 -23.59 -15.53 -0.96
N ILE A 4 -23.02 -15.13 0.18
CA ILE A 4 -23.39 -13.89 0.87
C ILE A 4 -22.48 -12.76 0.38
N CYS A 5 -23.06 -11.60 0.04
CA CYS A 5 -22.29 -10.42 -0.32
C CYS A 5 -21.56 -9.85 0.90
N SER A 6 -20.22 -9.80 0.89
CA SER A 6 -19.42 -9.27 2.00
C SER A 6 -19.49 -7.74 2.19
N LYS A 7 -20.29 -7.02 1.40
CA LYS A 7 -20.54 -5.58 1.60
C LYS A 7 -21.90 -5.29 2.23
N CYS A 8 -22.97 -5.93 1.74
CA CYS A 8 -24.34 -5.61 2.15
C CYS A 8 -25.11 -6.78 2.76
N GLY A 9 -24.51 -7.97 2.88
CA GLY A 9 -25.13 -9.15 3.50
C GLY A 9 -26.19 -9.87 2.65
N LYS A 10 -26.51 -9.39 1.45
CA LYS A 10 -27.50 -10.06 0.58
C LYS A 10 -26.99 -11.40 0.07
N THR A 11 -27.84 -12.42 0.11
CA THR A 11 -27.61 -13.70 -0.56
C THR A 11 -27.78 -13.53 -2.08
N ILE A 12 -26.76 -13.90 -2.84
CA ILE A 12 -26.71 -13.78 -4.30
C ILE A 12 -26.23 -15.09 -4.92
N GLU A 13 -26.47 -15.29 -6.22
CA GLU A 13 -25.96 -16.45 -6.95
C GLU A 13 -24.42 -16.44 -6.97
N TYR A 14 -23.80 -17.61 -6.83
CA TYR A 14 -22.35 -17.75 -6.62
C TYR A 14 -21.51 -17.05 -7.70
N ASN A 15 -21.92 -17.11 -8.97
CA ASN A 15 -21.23 -16.48 -10.09
C ASN A 15 -21.71 -15.06 -10.45
N THR A 16 -22.48 -14.41 -9.58
CA THR A 16 -22.97 -13.06 -9.83
C THR A 16 -22.28 -12.02 -8.95
N ASN A 17 -22.31 -10.76 -9.40
CA ASN A 17 -21.94 -9.62 -8.59
C ASN A 17 -23.18 -9.05 -7.91
N CYS A 18 -23.06 -8.69 -6.62
CA CYS A 18 -24.16 -8.02 -5.94
C CYS A 18 -24.37 -6.64 -6.55
N THR A 19 -25.63 -6.23 -6.71
CA THR A 19 -25.99 -4.91 -7.24
C THR A 19 -25.38 -3.75 -6.46
N CYS A 20 -25.16 -3.91 -5.14
CA CYS A 20 -24.46 -2.91 -4.31
C CYS A 20 -22.97 -2.71 -4.62
N ARG A 21 -22.42 -3.55 -5.52
CA ARG A 21 -21.04 -3.50 -6.02
C ARG A 21 -20.95 -3.09 -7.49
N ILE A 22 -22.07 -3.05 -8.21
CA ILE A 22 -22.10 -2.54 -9.58
C ILE A 22 -21.74 -1.05 -9.53
N GLY A 23 -20.80 -0.63 -10.38
CA GLY A 23 -20.29 0.75 -10.41
C GLY A 23 -19.11 1.05 -9.47
N ILE A 24 -18.67 0.10 -8.62
CA ILE A 24 -17.39 0.25 -7.92
C ILE A 24 -16.26 -0.05 -8.91
N THR A 25 -15.76 0.98 -9.58
CA THR A 25 -14.53 0.92 -10.36
C THR A 25 -13.34 1.17 -9.44
N TYR A 26 -12.56 0.13 -9.18
CA TYR A 26 -11.25 0.32 -8.57
C TYR A 26 -10.34 0.88 -9.67
N ASN A 27 -10.01 2.16 -9.60
CA ASN A 27 -9.05 2.77 -10.50
C ASN A 27 -7.66 2.20 -10.18
N ARG A 28 -7.32 1.09 -10.86
CA ARG A 28 -6.00 0.46 -10.80
C ARG A 28 -5.05 1.05 -11.85
N ASN A 29 -5.34 2.22 -12.41
CA ASN A 29 -4.48 2.84 -13.41
C ASN A 29 -3.19 3.33 -12.76
N ILE A 30 -2.26 2.40 -12.62
CA ILE A 30 -0.85 2.68 -12.35
C ILE A 30 -0.28 3.19 -13.67
N SER A 31 0.23 4.42 -13.66
CA SER A 31 0.88 5.01 -14.84
C SER A 31 2.05 4.11 -15.30
N PRO A 32 2.34 4.06 -16.62
CA PRO A 32 3.50 3.32 -17.14
C PRO A 32 4.81 3.70 -16.44
N GLU A 33 4.96 4.98 -16.10
CA GLU A 33 6.09 5.51 -15.32
C GLU A 33 6.17 4.88 -13.92
N LYS A 34 5.07 4.89 -13.17
CA LYS A 34 5.01 4.32 -11.82
C LYS A 34 5.31 2.82 -11.87
N ARG A 35 4.80 2.11 -12.88
CA ARG A 35 5.12 0.69 -13.12
C ARG A 35 6.62 0.47 -13.38
N LYS A 36 7.20 1.24 -14.31
CA LYS A 36 8.63 1.16 -14.67
C LYS A 36 9.53 1.44 -13.47
N PHE A 37 9.18 2.45 -12.67
CA PHE A 37 9.92 2.78 -11.45
C PHE A 37 9.88 1.65 -10.42
N TYR A 38 8.69 1.15 -10.07
CA TYR A 38 8.56 0.10 -9.06
C TYR A 38 9.14 -1.26 -9.51
N SER A 39 9.26 -1.51 -10.82
CA SER A 39 10.01 -2.65 -11.35
C SER A 39 11.52 -2.41 -11.46
N SER A 40 12.00 -1.17 -11.29
CA SER A 40 13.42 -0.85 -11.48
C SER A 40 14.32 -1.51 -10.44
N TYR A 41 15.55 -1.85 -10.84
CA TYR A 41 16.55 -2.40 -9.94
C TYR A 41 16.88 -1.45 -8.79
N ALA A 42 16.98 -0.15 -9.06
CA ALA A 42 17.28 0.86 -8.05
C ALA A 42 16.24 0.87 -6.92
N TRP A 43 14.95 0.86 -7.27
CA TRP A 43 13.88 0.77 -6.29
C TRP A 43 13.93 -0.55 -5.51
N GLN A 44 14.03 -1.69 -6.20
CA GLN A 44 14.06 -3.00 -5.55
C GLN A 44 15.22 -3.13 -4.57
N LYS A 45 16.41 -2.63 -4.94
CA LYS A 45 17.60 -2.60 -4.08
C LYS A 45 17.38 -1.75 -2.83
N LEU A 46 16.90 -0.52 -2.98
CA LEU A 46 16.61 0.39 -1.87
C LEU A 46 15.55 -0.21 -0.93
N ARG A 47 14.42 -0.65 -1.49
CA ARG A 47 13.32 -1.26 -0.74
C ARG A 47 13.78 -2.48 0.06
N ASN A 48 14.56 -3.37 -0.55
CA ASN A 48 15.04 -4.57 0.13
C ASN A 48 16.04 -4.25 1.25
N ARG A 49 16.89 -3.23 1.06
CA ARG A 49 17.78 -2.77 2.12
C ARG A 49 17.02 -2.15 3.28
N LYS A 50 16.06 -1.25 3.02
CA LYS A 50 15.24 -0.62 4.07
C LYS A 50 14.46 -1.65 4.90
N VAL A 51 13.90 -2.68 4.27
CA VAL A 51 13.22 -3.78 4.98
C VAL A 51 14.19 -4.64 5.81
N LYS A 52 15.45 -4.78 5.41
CA LYS A 52 16.46 -5.47 6.23
C LYS A 52 16.91 -4.65 7.44
N GLU A 53 17.10 -3.34 7.25
CA GLU A 53 17.50 -2.40 8.31
C GLU A 53 16.35 -2.16 9.31
N HIS A 54 15.11 -2.12 8.82
CA HIS A 54 13.90 -1.92 9.60
C HIS A 54 12.91 -3.09 9.35
N PRO A 55 13.14 -4.27 9.97
CA PRO A 55 12.36 -5.48 9.71
C PRO A 55 10.98 -5.47 10.40
N TYR A 56 10.33 -4.32 10.50
CA TYR A 56 9.02 -4.12 11.11
C TYR A 56 8.31 -2.89 10.54
N CYS A 57 6.99 -2.80 10.76
CA CYS A 57 6.21 -1.63 10.42
C CYS A 57 6.52 -0.48 11.38
N GLU A 58 7.17 0.56 10.89
CA GLU A 58 7.57 1.72 11.70
C GLU A 58 6.39 2.47 12.30
N ARG A 59 5.28 2.59 11.57
CA ARG A 59 4.04 3.20 12.08
C ARG A 59 3.40 2.39 13.20
N CYS A 60 3.33 1.05 13.03
CA CYS A 60 2.79 0.17 14.08
C CYS A 60 3.58 0.32 15.37
N TRP A 61 4.90 0.37 15.26
CA TRP A 61 5.78 0.56 16.41
C TRP A 61 5.65 1.95 17.03
N LYS A 62 5.79 3.03 16.24
CA LYS A 62 5.81 4.40 16.74
C LYS A 62 4.47 4.80 17.37
N LYS A 63 3.35 4.53 16.67
CA LYS A 63 2.00 4.95 17.07
C LYS A 63 1.31 4.02 18.05
N TYR A 64 1.43 2.70 17.85
CA TYR A 64 0.63 1.72 18.58
C TYR A 64 1.46 0.83 19.51
N LYS A 65 2.80 0.95 19.50
CA LYS A 65 3.74 0.06 20.22
C LYS A 65 3.54 -1.43 19.86
N LEU A 66 3.10 -1.68 18.62
CA LEU A 66 2.89 -3.03 18.08
C LEU A 66 4.02 -3.42 17.16
N LEU A 67 4.62 -4.60 17.40
CA LEU A 67 5.63 -5.18 16.53
C LEU A 67 4.95 -5.98 15.40
N THR A 68 4.80 -5.36 14.23
CA THR A 68 4.29 -6.03 13.01
C THR A 68 5.43 -6.28 12.03
N THR A 69 5.70 -7.54 11.71
CA THR A 69 6.81 -7.95 10.84
C THR A 69 6.35 -8.59 9.52
N GLU A 70 5.05 -8.84 9.37
CA GLU A 70 4.48 -9.48 8.18
C GLU A 70 4.09 -8.46 7.11
N HIS A 71 4.17 -8.90 5.84
CA HIS A 71 3.72 -8.14 4.67
C HIS A 71 4.28 -6.71 4.60
N LEU A 72 5.56 -6.54 4.92
CA LEU A 72 6.26 -5.25 4.90
C LEU A 72 6.43 -4.73 3.48
N GLN A 73 6.32 -3.42 3.32
CA GLN A 73 6.42 -2.66 2.08
C GLN A 73 7.24 -1.39 2.31
N GLY A 74 8.04 -0.98 1.33
CA GLY A 74 8.62 0.35 1.31
C GLY A 74 7.56 1.36 0.87
N HIS A 75 7.38 2.42 1.66
CA HIS A 75 6.41 3.47 1.45
C HIS A 75 7.13 4.82 1.31
N HIS A 76 6.74 5.62 0.32
CA HIS A 76 7.23 6.99 0.17
C HIS A 76 6.51 7.91 1.14
N ILE A 77 7.24 8.61 2.01
CA ILE A 77 6.69 9.64 2.91
C ILE A 77 6.13 10.81 2.09
N LYS A 78 6.90 11.30 1.11
CA LYS A 78 6.51 12.33 0.15
C LYS A 78 6.13 11.65 -1.16
N SER A 79 4.96 12.00 -1.68
CA SER A 79 4.31 11.31 -2.79
C SER A 79 5.23 11.18 -4.01
N PHE A 80 5.13 10.04 -4.69
CA PHE A 80 5.87 9.79 -5.93
C PHE A 80 5.55 10.84 -7.02
N LYS A 81 4.31 11.36 -6.99
CA LYS A 81 3.75 12.27 -7.98
C LYS A 81 4.28 13.69 -7.80
N ASP A 82 4.28 14.19 -6.57
CA ASP A 82 4.54 15.60 -6.29
C ASP A 82 6.02 15.86 -6.01
N TYR A 83 6.79 14.82 -5.63
CA TYR A 83 8.21 14.91 -5.28
C TYR A 83 9.07 13.89 -6.07
N PRO A 84 9.17 14.02 -7.41
CA PRO A 84 9.88 13.06 -8.24
C PRO A 84 11.38 12.94 -7.90
N GLU A 85 11.99 14.00 -7.41
CA GLU A 85 13.38 14.05 -6.94
C GLU A 85 13.62 13.19 -5.68
N LEU A 86 12.58 12.95 -4.88
CA LEU A 86 12.67 12.18 -3.63
C LEU A 86 12.38 10.68 -3.80
N ARG A 87 12.16 10.20 -5.03
CA ARG A 87 11.73 8.82 -5.30
C ARG A 87 12.71 7.75 -4.80
N LEU A 88 14.00 8.07 -4.76
CA LEU A 88 15.08 7.19 -4.26
C LEU A 88 15.80 7.77 -3.04
N ALA A 89 15.30 8.87 -2.48
CA ALA A 89 15.87 9.46 -1.27
C ALA A 89 15.57 8.53 -0.08
N GLU A 90 16.60 8.12 0.66
CA GLU A 90 16.45 7.07 1.69
C GLU A 90 15.62 7.51 2.89
N ASP A 91 15.74 8.78 3.25
CA ASP A 91 14.98 9.47 4.28
C ASP A 91 13.50 9.62 3.89
N ASN A 92 13.18 9.53 2.60
CA ASN A 92 11.82 9.54 2.09
C ASN A 92 11.17 8.14 2.09
N ILE A 93 11.89 7.07 2.44
CA ILE A 93 11.34 5.71 2.46
C ILE A 93 11.20 5.20 3.90
N VAL A 94 10.00 4.74 4.24
CA VAL A 94 9.69 4.06 5.51
C VAL A 94 9.15 2.66 5.25
N VAL A 95 9.33 1.77 6.23
CA VAL A 95 8.80 0.41 6.17
C VAL A 95 7.44 0.34 6.85
N LEU A 96 6.42 -0.05 6.09
CA LEU A 96 5.04 -0.20 6.58
C LEU A 96 4.51 -1.60 6.29
N CYS A 97 3.65 -2.13 7.18
CA CYS A 97 2.82 -3.28 6.81
C CYS A 97 1.78 -2.87 5.76
N ARG A 98 1.24 -3.84 5.02
CA ARG A 98 0.21 -3.60 4.00
C ARG A 98 -0.97 -2.77 4.51
N VAL A 99 -1.43 -3.01 5.75
CA VAL A 99 -2.56 -2.27 6.33
C VAL A 99 -2.22 -0.79 6.52
N CYS A 100 -1.07 -0.49 7.12
CA CYS A 100 -0.62 0.89 7.31
C CYS A 100 -0.38 1.58 5.97
N ASN A 101 0.26 0.91 5.01
CA ASN A 101 0.52 1.46 3.69
C ASN A 101 -0.79 1.87 2.97
N LEU A 102 -1.84 1.06 3.08
CA LEU A 102 -3.16 1.38 2.51
C LEU A 102 -3.88 2.52 3.24
N GLN A 103 -3.73 2.62 4.55
CA GLN A 103 -4.36 3.67 5.35
C GLN A 103 -3.74 5.05 5.13
N VAL A 104 -2.40 5.11 5.00
CA VAL A 104 -1.67 6.37 4.78
C VAL A 104 -1.88 6.89 3.35
N GLY A 105 -1.87 5.99 2.36
CA GLY A 105 -2.06 6.35 0.96
C GLY A 105 -0.97 7.28 0.44
N ASP A 106 -1.25 8.03 -0.64
CA ASP A 106 -0.29 8.93 -1.29
C ASP A 106 -0.40 10.38 -0.77
N SER A 107 -0.89 10.57 0.46
CA SER A 107 -1.28 11.88 1.01
C SER A 107 -0.09 12.78 1.37
N SER A 108 1.12 12.24 1.38
CA SER A 108 2.33 12.89 1.91
C SER A 108 2.29 13.28 3.40
N VAL A 109 1.31 12.73 4.14
CA VAL A 109 1.09 13.01 5.56
C VAL A 109 1.45 11.77 6.37
N VAL A 110 2.34 11.96 7.33
CA VAL A 110 2.73 10.94 8.32
C VAL A 110 2.01 11.27 9.62
N ASP A 111 1.31 10.31 10.20
CA ASP A 111 0.54 10.47 11.43
C ASP A 111 1.20 9.81 12.65
N TRP A 112 2.53 9.67 12.65
CA TRP A 112 3.36 9.05 13.68
C TRP A 112 4.79 9.59 13.72
#